data_AF-A0A5N6EIZ1-F1
#
_entry.id   AF-A0A5N6EIZ1-F1
#
_cell.length_a   1.000
_cell.length_b   1.000
_cell.length_c   1.000
_cell.angle_alpha   90.00
_cell.angle_beta   90.00
_cell.angle_gamma   90.00
#
_symmetry.space_group_name_H-M   'P 1'
#
loop_
_entity.id
_entity.type
_entity.pdbx_description
1 polymer ?
#
loop_
_entity_poly.entity_id
_entity_poly.type
_entity_poly.pdbx_seq_one_letter_code
_entity_poly.pdbx_strand_id
1 'polypeptide(L)'
;MILQNVPTIRHILLDAAVMGVKSDYTATNGPLDDAELDTIAKRLNLGRWNFYGALYGPETTRNALWGIIKDAFSAIEGAQFFFPEDIKEPCVLHTRHKTLQGIPTFDELKWVDWIPNGAHLFFSPISKISGDDAMLQYAITKKRVREAGLDFIGTFTVGMREMHHIVCIVFDREDPESKRKAHQLIKTLIADCAAHGWGEYRTHLALMDQIAETYHWNNNILMRFNEAIKNTLDPKGILAPGKNGVWPSTYKRSLYKI
;
A
#
# COMPACT_ATOMS: atom_id res chain seq x y z
N MET A 1 -16.50 -12.84 14.87
CA MET A 1 -15.36 -12.26 14.13
C MET A 1 -14.39 -11.71 15.17
N ILE A 2 -13.15 -12.20 15.22
CA ILE A 2 -12.17 -11.85 16.27
C ILE A 2 -11.55 -10.48 16.02
N LEU A 3 -11.05 -10.24 14.79
CA LEU A 3 -10.58 -8.94 14.33
C LEU A 3 -11.77 -8.19 13.73
N GLN A 4 -12.27 -7.16 14.42
CA GLN A 4 -13.57 -6.56 14.11
C GLN A 4 -13.53 -5.46 13.04
N ASN A 5 -12.43 -4.70 12.97
CA ASN A 5 -12.20 -3.66 11.97
C ASN A 5 -11.37 -4.18 10.80
N VAL A 6 -10.87 -3.27 9.96
CA VAL A 6 -9.85 -3.53 8.94
C VAL A 6 -8.49 -3.23 9.57
N PRO A 7 -7.79 -4.22 10.18
CA PRO A 7 -6.48 -3.98 10.73
C PRO A 7 -5.44 -3.82 9.61
N THR A 8 -4.27 -3.31 9.98
CA THR A 8 -3.19 -3.05 9.03
C THR A 8 -1.86 -3.61 9.53
N ILE A 9 -1.06 -4.17 8.62
CA ILE A 9 0.31 -4.60 8.85
C ILE A 9 1.23 -3.61 8.14
N ARG A 10 1.95 -2.79 8.90
CA ARG A 10 2.72 -1.65 8.40
C ARG A 10 4.22 -1.96 8.44
N HIS A 11 4.92 -1.68 7.35
CA HIS A 11 6.37 -1.81 7.29
C HIS A 11 7.03 -0.75 8.18
N ILE A 12 8.18 -1.08 8.80
CA ILE A 12 8.91 -0.16 9.69
C ILE A 12 9.12 1.24 9.08
N LEU A 13 9.47 1.32 7.79
CA LEU A 13 9.71 2.61 7.15
C LEU A 13 8.47 3.46 6.98
N LEU A 14 7.26 2.88 6.94
CA LEU A 14 6.06 3.70 6.87
C LEU A 14 5.84 4.43 8.19
N ASP A 15 6.05 3.75 9.33
CA ASP A 15 5.92 4.39 10.63
C ASP A 15 7.08 5.35 10.90
N ALA A 16 8.31 4.96 10.54
CA ALA A 16 9.47 5.85 10.62
C ALA A 16 9.28 7.13 9.80
N ALA A 17 8.74 7.03 8.58
CA ALA A 17 8.52 8.19 7.73
C ALA A 17 7.43 9.14 8.25
N VAL A 18 6.49 8.67 9.09
CA VAL A 18 5.56 9.54 9.81
C VAL A 18 6.26 10.28 10.96
N MET A 19 7.28 9.65 11.55
CA MET A 19 8.01 10.14 12.72
C MET A 19 9.21 11.04 12.38
N GLY A 20 9.74 10.96 11.15
CA GLY A 20 10.87 11.76 10.69
C GLY A 20 11.18 11.55 9.21
N VAL A 21 12.12 12.33 8.68
CA VAL A 21 12.58 12.22 7.30
C VAL A 21 13.77 11.26 7.21
N LYS A 22 14.11 10.75 6.01
CA LYS A 22 15.19 9.77 5.84
C LYS A 22 16.53 10.21 6.46
N SER A 23 16.87 11.49 6.31
CA SER A 23 18.13 12.06 6.83
C SER A 23 18.21 12.08 8.36
N ASP A 24 17.09 11.93 9.08
CA ASP A 24 17.08 11.79 10.54
C ASP A 24 17.58 10.41 10.99
N TYR A 25 17.60 9.43 10.08
CA TYR A 25 17.91 8.03 10.35
C TYR A 25 19.23 7.58 9.71
N THR A 26 19.54 8.07 8.51
CA THR A 26 20.76 7.67 7.78
C THR A 26 21.29 8.81 6.92
N ALA A 27 22.60 8.79 6.68
CA ALA A 27 23.26 9.69 5.73
C ALA A 27 23.28 9.11 4.30
N THR A 28 22.80 7.88 4.09
CA THR A 28 22.83 7.22 2.79
C THR A 28 21.72 7.75 1.88
N ASN A 29 22.08 8.05 0.63
CA ASN A 29 21.09 8.43 -0.41
C ASN A 29 20.44 7.20 -1.08
N GLY A 30 21.04 6.01 -0.92
CA GLY A 30 20.56 4.75 -1.49
C GLY A 30 19.53 4.03 -0.62
N PRO A 31 18.98 2.91 -1.07
CA PRO A 31 18.00 2.15 -0.31
C PRO A 31 18.60 1.55 0.95
N LEU A 32 17.92 1.69 2.09
CA LEU A 32 18.37 1.18 3.39
C LEU A 32 18.51 -0.35 3.35
N ASP A 33 19.58 -0.87 3.92
CA ASP A 33 19.77 -2.30 4.08
C ASP A 33 19.01 -2.87 5.30
N ASP A 34 19.02 -4.19 5.43
CA ASP A 34 18.27 -4.87 6.48
C ASP A 34 18.78 -4.53 7.89
N ALA A 35 20.07 -4.26 8.08
CA ALA A 35 20.65 -3.90 9.37
C ALA A 35 20.30 -2.45 9.76
N GLU A 36 20.25 -1.53 8.80
CA GLU A 36 19.76 -0.17 9.01
C GLU A 36 18.26 -0.19 9.39
N LEU A 37 17.44 -1.02 8.73
CA LEU A 37 16.03 -1.18 9.08
C LEU A 37 15.84 -1.69 10.51
N ASP A 38 16.62 -2.69 10.93
CA ASP A 38 16.58 -3.23 12.30
C ASP A 38 17.04 -2.18 13.33
N THR A 39 18.00 -1.32 12.96
CA THR A 39 18.45 -0.20 13.80
C THR A 39 17.35 0.84 13.99
N ILE A 40 16.63 1.20 12.92
CA ILE A 40 15.48 2.11 12.99
C ILE A 40 14.37 1.51 13.85
N ALA A 41 14.04 0.23 13.65
CA ALA A 41 13.06 -0.50 14.45
C ALA A 41 13.38 -0.44 15.94
N LYS A 42 14.64 -0.73 16.31
CA LYS A 42 15.11 -0.64 17.69
C LYS A 42 15.05 0.78 18.25
N ARG A 43 15.46 1.79 17.47
CA ARG A 43 15.43 3.21 17.88
C ARG A 43 14.01 3.69 18.18
N LEU A 44 13.03 3.23 17.41
CA LEU A 44 11.63 3.63 17.55
C LEU A 44 10.83 2.72 18.49
N ASN A 45 11.45 1.69 19.06
CA ASN A 45 10.78 0.64 19.83
C ASN A 45 9.61 0.00 19.05
N LEU A 46 9.86 -0.31 17.78
CA LEU A 46 8.91 -0.93 16.85
C LEU A 46 9.48 -2.25 16.34
N GLY A 47 8.59 -3.09 15.81
CA GLY A 47 8.98 -4.25 15.02
C GLY A 47 9.35 -3.86 13.59
N ARG A 48 9.95 -4.81 12.86
CA ARG A 48 10.17 -4.68 11.41
C ARG A 48 8.84 -4.61 10.62
N TRP A 49 7.82 -5.24 11.19
CA TRP A 49 6.42 -5.13 10.82
C TRP A 49 5.59 -4.84 12.07
N ASN A 50 4.62 -3.94 11.94
CA ASN A 50 3.79 -3.47 13.05
C ASN A 50 2.31 -3.68 12.71
N PHE A 51 1.60 -4.44 13.55
CA PHE A 51 0.17 -4.70 13.38
C PHE A 51 -0.65 -3.71 14.19
N TYR A 52 -1.55 -2.98 13.53
CA TYR A 52 -2.49 -2.05 14.16
C TYR A 52 -3.91 -2.55 13.96
N GLY A 53 -4.66 -2.69 15.06
CA GLY A 53 -6.06 -3.10 15.08
C GLY A 53 -6.82 -2.45 16.24
N ALA A 54 -8.11 -2.72 16.36
CA ALA A 54 -8.92 -2.20 17.46
C ALA A 54 -10.05 -3.18 17.84
N LEU A 55 -10.52 -3.03 19.07
CA LEU A 55 -11.64 -3.80 19.62
C LEU A 55 -12.78 -2.86 20.01
N TYR A 56 -14.00 -3.26 19.67
CA TYR A 56 -15.22 -2.47 19.80
C TYR A 56 -16.28 -3.25 20.56
N GLY A 57 -17.07 -2.53 21.37
CA GLY A 57 -18.15 -3.10 22.16
C GLY A 57 -17.89 -3.06 23.67
N PRO A 58 -18.74 -3.72 24.48
CA PRO A 58 -18.63 -3.76 25.93
C PRO A 58 -17.30 -4.34 26.41
N GLU A 59 -16.84 -3.91 27.58
CA GLU A 59 -15.55 -4.32 28.15
C GLU A 59 -15.40 -5.84 28.24
N THR A 60 -16.43 -6.55 28.68
CA THR A 60 -16.43 -8.03 28.77
C THR A 60 -16.13 -8.69 27.42
N THR A 61 -16.70 -8.15 26.33
CA THR A 61 -16.44 -8.64 24.97
C THR A 61 -15.03 -8.29 24.52
N ARG A 62 -14.59 -7.04 24.73
CA ARG A 62 -13.23 -6.61 24.35
C ARG A 62 -12.16 -7.41 25.09
N ASN A 63 -12.31 -7.66 26.39
CA ASN A 63 -11.35 -8.42 27.18
C ASN A 63 -11.24 -9.87 26.69
N ALA A 64 -12.37 -10.51 26.36
CA ALA A 64 -12.36 -11.87 25.80
C ALA A 64 -11.67 -11.92 24.42
N LEU A 65 -12.00 -10.98 23.52
CA LEU A 65 -11.39 -10.91 22.19
C LEU A 65 -9.88 -10.59 22.28
N TRP A 66 -9.50 -9.68 23.19
CA TRP A 66 -8.11 -9.32 23.42
C TRP A 66 -7.28 -10.51 23.87
N GLY A 67 -7.80 -11.33 24.81
CA GLY A 67 -7.14 -12.55 25.24
C GLY A 67 -6.84 -13.48 24.06
N ILE A 68 -7.84 -13.76 23.22
CA ILE A 68 -7.69 -14.61 22.03
C ILE A 68 -6.63 -14.06 21.06
N ILE A 69 -6.65 -12.75 20.81
CA ILE A 69 -5.67 -12.10 19.91
C ILE A 69 -4.27 -12.20 20.49
N LYS A 70 -4.09 -11.82 21.75
CA LYS A 70 -2.79 -11.84 22.42
C LYS A 70 -2.21 -13.24 22.46
N ASP A 71 -3.01 -14.25 22.81
CA ASP A 71 -2.58 -15.65 22.85
C ASP A 71 -2.13 -16.13 21.47
N ALA A 72 -2.89 -15.82 20.42
CA ALA A 72 -2.54 -16.20 19.05
C ALA A 72 -1.23 -15.55 18.56
N PHE A 73 -1.05 -14.24 18.78
CA PHE A 73 0.16 -13.53 18.37
C PHE A 73 1.37 -13.86 19.25
N SER A 74 1.18 -14.36 20.47
CA SER A 74 2.28 -14.79 21.36
C SER A 74 3.01 -16.05 20.84
N ALA A 75 2.47 -16.74 19.83
CA ALA A 75 3.20 -17.78 19.11
C ALA A 75 4.40 -17.23 18.30
N ILE A 76 4.45 -15.92 18.05
CA ILE A 76 5.57 -15.25 17.38
C ILE A 76 6.59 -14.83 18.45
N GLU A 77 7.79 -15.39 18.37
CA GLU A 77 8.88 -15.05 19.29
C GLU A 77 9.20 -13.55 19.24
N GLY A 78 9.25 -12.91 20.40
CA GLY A 78 9.53 -11.49 20.53
C GLY A 78 8.34 -10.55 20.26
N ALA A 79 7.13 -11.08 20.03
CA ALA A 79 5.93 -10.24 19.90
C ALA A 79 5.68 -9.39 21.16
N GLN A 80 5.45 -8.10 20.96
CA GLN A 80 5.12 -7.14 22.02
C GLN A 80 3.78 -6.47 21.74
N PHE A 81 3.08 -6.10 22.81
CA PHE A 81 1.72 -5.57 22.74
C PHE A 81 1.65 -4.25 23.48
N PHE A 82 1.13 -3.22 22.82
CA PHE A 82 1.02 -1.87 23.36
C PHE A 82 -0.38 -1.32 23.12
N PHE A 83 -0.94 -0.69 24.14
CA PHE A 83 -2.07 0.22 24.04
C PHE A 83 -1.58 1.66 23.84
N PRO A 84 -2.41 2.56 23.27
CA PRO A 84 -2.07 3.97 23.18
C PRO A 84 -1.66 4.57 24.54
N GLU A 85 -2.31 4.15 25.62
CA GLU A 85 -2.05 4.64 26.98
C GLU A 85 -0.71 4.17 27.56
N ASP A 86 -0.10 3.12 27.00
CA ASP A 86 1.21 2.60 27.42
C ASP A 86 2.36 3.48 26.93
N ILE A 87 2.13 4.32 25.91
CA ILE A 87 3.15 5.13 25.25
C ILE A 87 2.85 6.61 25.53
N LYS A 88 3.78 7.31 26.19
CA LYS A 88 3.57 8.72 26.56
C LYS A 88 3.82 9.66 25.38
N GLU A 89 4.81 9.33 24.57
CA GLU A 89 5.23 10.13 23.44
C GLU A 89 4.26 9.95 22.25
N PRO A 90 3.88 11.03 21.54
CA PRO A 90 3.09 10.92 20.34
C PRO A 90 3.74 10.00 19.31
N CYS A 91 2.97 9.04 18.80
CA CYS A 91 3.45 8.05 17.83
C CYS A 91 2.31 7.62 16.89
N VAL A 92 2.63 6.78 15.90
CA VAL A 92 1.63 6.31 14.91
C VAL A 92 0.44 5.60 15.56
N LEU A 93 0.63 4.90 16.69
CA LEU A 93 -0.47 4.25 17.43
C LEU A 93 -1.52 5.26 17.89
N HIS A 94 -1.10 6.45 18.34
CA HIS A 94 -2.01 7.52 18.75
C HIS A 94 -2.83 8.08 17.59
N THR A 95 -2.20 8.26 16.43
CA THR A 95 -2.90 8.68 15.19
C THR A 95 -3.88 7.60 14.75
N ARG A 96 -3.44 6.33 14.72
CA ARG A 96 -4.26 5.17 14.35
C ARG A 96 -5.44 4.99 15.31
N HIS A 97 -5.26 5.22 16.61
CA HIS A 97 -6.33 5.17 17.60
C HIS A 97 -7.47 6.14 17.26
N LYS A 98 -7.15 7.36 16.79
CA LYS A 98 -8.14 8.32 16.27
C LYS A 98 -8.77 7.84 14.97
N THR A 99 -7.97 7.38 14.00
CA THR A 99 -8.50 6.89 12.71
C THR A 99 -9.49 5.74 12.90
N LEU A 100 -9.15 4.78 13.76
CA LEU A 100 -9.95 3.56 13.96
C LEU A 100 -11.27 3.81 14.71
N GLN A 101 -11.51 5.02 15.19
CA GLN A 101 -12.81 5.46 15.73
C GLN A 101 -13.47 6.56 14.87
N GLY A 102 -13.01 6.75 13.63
CA GLY A 102 -13.61 7.68 12.67
C GLY A 102 -13.23 9.15 12.88
N ILE A 103 -12.22 9.44 13.69
CA ILE A 103 -11.72 10.81 13.89
C ILE A 103 -10.65 11.10 12.82
N PRO A 104 -10.84 12.12 11.97
CA PRO A 104 -9.91 12.44 10.91
C PRO A 104 -8.60 13.05 11.44
N THR A 105 -7.51 12.80 10.72
CA THR A 105 -6.16 13.30 11.04
C THR A 105 -5.40 13.63 9.75
N PHE A 106 -4.35 14.45 9.86
CA PHE A 106 -3.43 14.75 8.75
C PHE A 106 -1.99 14.26 9.01
N ASP A 107 -1.71 13.70 10.19
CA ASP A 107 -0.35 13.35 10.63
C ASP A 107 0.37 12.40 9.65
N GLU A 108 -0.37 11.48 9.04
CA GLU A 108 0.22 10.55 8.09
C GLU A 108 0.59 11.17 6.75
N LEU A 109 0.29 12.44 6.45
CA LEU A 109 0.85 13.06 5.25
C LEU A 109 2.39 13.16 5.32
N LYS A 110 2.96 13.16 6.54
CA LYS A 110 4.40 13.29 6.79
C LYS A 110 5.26 12.23 6.10
N TRP A 111 4.76 11.01 5.87
CA TRP A 111 5.59 9.99 5.22
C TRP A 111 5.94 10.33 3.77
N VAL A 112 5.16 11.21 3.12
CA VAL A 112 5.47 11.69 1.78
C VAL A 112 6.78 12.47 1.79
N ASP A 113 7.12 13.14 2.90
CA ASP A 113 8.34 13.93 3.08
C ASP A 113 9.57 13.06 3.42
N TRP A 114 9.49 11.72 3.27
CA TRP A 114 10.61 10.80 3.52
C TRP A 114 11.90 11.25 2.84
N ILE A 115 11.80 11.82 1.64
CA ILE A 115 12.90 12.43 0.89
C ILE A 115 12.54 13.87 0.50
N PRO A 116 13.53 14.73 0.17
CA PRO A 116 13.26 16.07 -0.34
C PRO A 116 12.32 16.04 -1.55
N ASN A 117 11.44 17.03 -1.65
CA ASN A 117 10.48 17.17 -2.76
C ASN A 117 9.61 15.92 -2.99
N GLY A 118 9.33 15.20 -1.91
CA GLY A 118 8.59 13.96 -1.94
C GLY A 118 7.24 14.07 -2.66
N ALA A 119 7.03 13.16 -3.59
CA ALA A 119 5.73 12.82 -4.12
C ALA A 119 5.54 11.31 -4.03
N HIS A 120 4.29 10.88 -3.89
CA HIS A 120 3.95 9.48 -3.78
C HIS A 120 3.27 8.94 -5.05
N LEU A 121 3.46 7.64 -5.29
CA LEU A 121 2.70 6.84 -6.23
C LEU A 121 2.36 5.50 -5.56
N PHE A 122 1.10 5.11 -5.61
CA PHE A 122 0.67 3.83 -5.04
C PHE A 122 0.67 2.73 -6.09
N PHE A 123 1.36 1.63 -5.78
CA PHE A 123 1.14 0.33 -6.40
C PHE A 123 0.31 -0.53 -5.45
N SER A 124 -0.80 -1.11 -5.92
CA SER A 124 -1.85 -1.64 -5.02
C SER A 124 -2.41 -3.00 -5.43
N PRO A 125 -1.56 -4.05 -5.55
CA PRO A 125 -2.02 -5.40 -5.81
C PRO A 125 -2.84 -5.97 -4.64
N ILE A 126 -3.75 -6.89 -4.97
CA ILE A 126 -4.46 -7.69 -3.98
C ILE A 126 -3.65 -8.96 -3.68
N SER A 127 -3.56 -9.30 -2.40
CA SER A 127 -2.97 -10.55 -1.91
C SER A 127 -4.02 -11.39 -1.17
N LYS A 128 -3.81 -12.71 -1.09
CA LYS A 128 -4.62 -13.55 -0.20
C LYS A 128 -4.21 -13.30 1.25
N ILE A 129 -5.07 -13.66 2.20
CA ILE A 129 -4.71 -13.71 3.63
C ILE A 129 -3.94 -15.01 3.90
N SER A 130 -2.72 -15.07 3.39
CA SER A 130 -1.78 -16.19 3.55
C SER A 130 -0.36 -15.65 3.68
N GLY A 131 0.43 -16.24 4.59
CA GLY A 131 1.84 -15.88 4.78
C GLY A 131 2.66 -16.06 3.50
N ASP A 132 2.46 -17.17 2.79
CA ASP A 132 3.24 -17.48 1.57
C ASP A 132 2.96 -16.48 0.45
N ASP A 133 1.69 -16.17 0.17
CA ASP A 133 1.31 -15.21 -0.87
C ASP A 133 1.77 -13.79 -0.50
N ALA A 134 1.62 -13.37 0.76
CA ALA A 134 2.06 -12.06 1.23
C ALA A 134 3.58 -11.91 1.16
N MET A 135 4.34 -12.93 1.59
CA MET A 135 5.80 -12.90 1.57
C MET A 135 6.36 -12.94 0.16
N LEU A 136 5.77 -13.72 -0.75
CA LEU A 136 6.20 -13.74 -2.15
C LEU A 136 5.95 -12.39 -2.83
N GLN A 137 4.75 -11.81 -2.65
CA GLN A 137 4.42 -10.50 -3.20
C GLN A 137 5.30 -9.38 -2.60
N TYR A 138 5.60 -9.44 -1.29
CA TYR A 138 6.57 -8.56 -0.64
C TYR A 138 7.99 -8.71 -1.21
N ALA A 139 8.48 -9.94 -1.39
CA ALA A 139 9.83 -10.18 -1.88
C ALA A 139 10.03 -9.65 -3.31
N ILE A 140 9.06 -9.88 -4.19
CA ILE A 140 9.07 -9.36 -5.58
C ILE A 140 9.08 -7.83 -5.58
N THR A 141 8.15 -7.22 -4.84
CA THR A 141 8.03 -5.76 -4.78
C THR A 141 9.28 -5.11 -4.15
N LYS A 142 9.77 -5.61 -3.00
CA LYS A 142 11.02 -5.15 -2.37
C LYS A 142 12.20 -5.22 -3.33
N LYS A 143 12.36 -6.33 -4.07
CA LYS A 143 13.45 -6.50 -5.04
C LYS A 143 13.42 -5.40 -6.10
N ARG A 144 12.28 -5.19 -6.76
CA ARG A 144 12.15 -4.17 -7.83
C ARG A 144 12.33 -2.75 -7.31
N VAL A 145 11.78 -2.46 -6.14
CA VAL A 145 11.94 -1.15 -5.49
C VAL A 145 13.43 -0.86 -5.22
N ARG A 146 14.18 -1.85 -4.72
CA ARG A 146 15.63 -1.72 -4.51
C ARG A 146 16.42 -1.61 -5.82
N GLU A 147 16.06 -2.38 -6.85
CA GLU A 147 16.66 -2.27 -8.20
C GLU A 147 16.48 -0.86 -8.79
N ALA A 148 15.38 -0.18 -8.47
CA ALA A 148 15.13 1.21 -8.85
C ALA A 148 15.88 2.24 -7.97
N GLY A 149 16.59 1.79 -6.92
CA GLY A 149 17.31 2.65 -5.97
C GLY A 149 16.41 3.32 -4.93
N LEU A 150 15.20 2.78 -4.68
CA LEU A 150 14.22 3.36 -3.77
C LEU A 150 14.05 2.48 -2.51
N ASP A 151 13.54 3.08 -1.45
CA ASP A 151 13.19 2.37 -0.21
C ASP A 151 11.83 1.68 -0.34
N PHE A 152 11.73 0.44 0.15
CA PHE A 152 10.44 -0.22 0.28
C PHE A 152 9.65 0.38 1.45
N ILE A 153 8.51 0.98 1.14
CA ILE A 153 7.51 1.45 2.10
C ILE A 153 6.18 0.83 1.71
N GLY A 154 5.45 0.27 2.67
CA GLY A 154 4.15 -0.30 2.36
C GLY A 154 3.33 -0.75 3.55
N THR A 155 2.11 -1.18 3.26
CA THR A 155 1.15 -1.70 4.23
C THR A 155 0.25 -2.73 3.60
N PHE A 156 -0.11 -3.76 4.36
CA PHE A 156 -1.26 -4.60 4.06
C PHE A 156 -2.47 -4.11 4.84
N THR A 157 -3.60 -3.84 4.17
CA THR A 157 -4.89 -3.61 4.82
C THR A 157 -5.72 -4.87 4.73
N VAL A 158 -6.06 -5.46 5.88
CA VAL A 158 -6.60 -6.82 5.95
C VAL A 158 -8.13 -6.78 5.85
N GLY A 159 -8.65 -7.19 4.69
CA GLY A 159 -10.07 -7.45 4.50
C GLY A 159 -10.49 -8.80 5.08
N MET A 160 -11.68 -9.27 4.70
CA MET A 160 -12.22 -10.53 5.24
C MET A 160 -11.53 -11.77 4.64
N ARG A 161 -11.13 -11.71 3.37
CA ARG A 161 -10.56 -12.83 2.59
C ARG A 161 -9.41 -12.41 1.68
N GLU A 162 -9.01 -11.16 1.75
CA GLU A 162 -7.95 -10.55 0.94
C GLU A 162 -7.20 -9.52 1.77
N MET A 163 -6.04 -9.11 1.26
CA MET A 163 -5.33 -7.95 1.74
C MET A 163 -5.03 -7.03 0.56
N HIS A 164 -5.30 -5.73 0.70
CA HIS A 164 -4.73 -4.76 -0.22
C HIS A 164 -3.29 -4.50 0.22
N HIS A 165 -2.33 -4.83 -0.64
CA HIS A 165 -0.93 -4.52 -0.42
C HIS A 165 -0.62 -3.20 -1.08
N ILE A 166 -0.51 -2.15 -0.27
CA ILE A 166 -0.25 -0.79 -0.74
C ILE A 166 1.25 -0.54 -0.63
N VAL A 167 1.95 -0.55 -1.76
CA VAL A 167 3.35 -0.13 -1.87
C VAL A 167 3.38 1.37 -2.14
N CYS A 168 4.03 2.10 -1.26
CA CYS A 168 4.16 3.56 -1.27
C CYS A 168 5.47 3.94 -1.95
N ILE A 169 5.45 4.21 -3.26
CA ILE A 169 6.63 4.65 -4.00
C ILE A 169 6.80 6.15 -3.75
N VAL A 170 7.77 6.53 -2.93
CA VAL A 170 8.17 7.94 -2.73
C VAL A 170 9.30 8.27 -3.69
N PHE A 171 9.16 9.37 -4.44
CA PHE A 171 10.16 9.84 -5.39
C PHE A 171 10.24 11.38 -5.37
N ASP A 172 11.35 11.92 -5.86
CA ASP A 172 11.56 13.37 -5.96
C ASP A 172 10.81 13.89 -7.20
N ARG A 173 9.82 14.75 -7.00
CA ARG A 173 9.00 15.29 -8.10
C ARG A 173 9.71 16.34 -8.95
N GLU A 174 10.77 16.95 -8.43
CA GLU A 174 11.58 17.94 -9.14
C GLU A 174 12.65 17.27 -10.02
N ASP A 175 13.10 16.06 -9.69
CA ASP A 175 14.03 15.27 -10.50
C ASP A 175 13.31 14.48 -11.64
N PRO A 176 13.56 14.81 -12.93
CA PRO A 176 13.01 14.06 -14.07
C PRO A 176 13.41 12.58 -14.09
N GLU A 177 14.62 12.24 -13.64
CA GLU A 177 15.10 10.87 -13.64
C GLU A 177 14.44 10.06 -12.53
N SER A 178 14.27 10.63 -11.33
CA SER A 178 13.49 10.03 -10.24
C SER A 178 12.05 9.71 -10.68
N LYS A 179 11.36 10.65 -11.33
CA LYS A 179 10.03 10.43 -11.93
C LYS A 179 10.03 9.27 -12.94
N ARG A 180 11.01 9.24 -13.85
CA ARG A 180 11.14 8.20 -14.87
C ARG A 180 11.34 6.82 -14.23
N LYS A 181 12.19 6.73 -13.21
CA LYS A 181 12.42 5.49 -12.44
C LYS A 181 11.17 5.03 -11.70
N ALA A 182 10.47 5.92 -10.99
CA ALA A 182 9.23 5.59 -10.30
C ALA A 182 8.14 5.09 -11.27
N HIS A 183 8.02 5.73 -12.42
CA HIS A 183 7.07 5.31 -13.46
C HIS A 183 7.48 3.96 -14.08
N GLN A 184 8.75 3.75 -14.42
CA GLN A 184 9.21 2.46 -14.96
C GLN A 184 9.08 1.32 -13.94
N LEU A 185 9.35 1.61 -12.67
CA LEU A 185 9.20 0.67 -11.56
C LEU A 185 7.76 0.15 -11.49
N ILE A 186 6.77 1.05 -11.41
CA ILE A 186 5.38 0.61 -11.27
C ILE A 186 4.88 -0.14 -12.51
N LYS A 187 5.31 0.24 -13.73
CA LYS A 187 4.99 -0.54 -14.95
C LYS A 187 5.55 -1.96 -14.88
N THR A 188 6.75 -2.12 -14.33
CA THR A 188 7.40 -3.43 -14.14
C THR A 188 6.67 -4.24 -13.08
N LEU A 189 6.30 -3.62 -11.95
CA LEU A 189 5.56 -4.25 -10.87
C LEU A 189 4.18 -4.77 -11.33
N ILE A 190 3.45 -4.00 -12.14
CA ILE A 190 2.17 -4.43 -12.73
C ILE A 190 2.37 -5.71 -13.55
N ALA A 191 3.39 -5.74 -14.42
CA ALA A 191 3.65 -6.91 -15.26
C ALA A 191 4.07 -8.14 -14.43
N ASP A 192 4.99 -7.95 -13.48
CA ASP A 192 5.47 -9.02 -12.61
C ASP A 192 4.33 -9.59 -11.74
N CYS A 193 3.49 -8.74 -11.16
CA CYS A 193 2.38 -9.18 -10.31
C CYS A 193 1.26 -9.86 -11.11
N ALA A 194 0.92 -9.33 -12.30
CA ALA A 194 -0.04 -9.97 -13.19
C ALA A 194 0.41 -11.39 -13.62
N ALA A 195 1.71 -11.59 -13.86
CA ALA A 195 2.26 -12.91 -14.19
C ALA A 195 2.13 -13.94 -13.05
N HIS A 196 1.95 -13.47 -11.81
CA HIS A 196 1.69 -14.31 -10.63
C HIS A 196 0.20 -14.38 -10.26
N GLY A 197 -0.69 -13.78 -11.07
CA GLY A 197 -2.13 -13.80 -10.84
C GLY A 197 -2.63 -12.76 -9.83
N TRP A 198 -1.83 -11.74 -9.50
CA TRP A 198 -2.27 -10.62 -8.67
C TRP A 198 -2.64 -9.42 -9.54
N GLY A 199 -3.85 -8.90 -9.35
CA GLY A 199 -4.32 -7.67 -9.97
C GLY A 199 -4.37 -6.51 -8.99
N GLU A 200 -4.30 -5.29 -9.50
CA GLU A 200 -4.41 -4.06 -8.73
C GLU A 200 -5.86 -3.60 -8.63
N TYR A 201 -6.27 -3.18 -7.44
CA TYR A 201 -7.63 -2.69 -7.21
C TYR A 201 -7.82 -1.24 -7.70
N ARG A 202 -6.77 -0.41 -7.64
CA ARG A 202 -6.77 1.01 -8.06
C ARG A 202 -5.38 1.46 -8.53
N THR A 203 -5.35 2.52 -9.33
CA THR A 203 -4.10 3.07 -9.84
C THR A 203 -4.20 4.55 -10.24
N HIS A 204 -3.05 5.13 -10.55
CA HIS A 204 -2.87 6.46 -11.11
C HIS A 204 -3.32 6.53 -12.59
N LEU A 205 -3.68 7.72 -13.06
CA LEU A 205 -4.18 7.97 -14.43
C LEU A 205 -3.29 7.34 -15.52
N ALA A 206 -1.97 7.55 -15.41
CA ALA A 206 -0.97 7.09 -16.38
C ALA A 206 -0.83 5.56 -16.50
N LEU A 207 -1.51 4.78 -15.65
CA LEU A 207 -1.37 3.33 -15.57
C LEU A 207 -2.70 2.60 -15.74
N MET A 208 -3.80 3.33 -15.94
CA MET A 208 -5.14 2.75 -16.05
C MET A 208 -5.25 1.79 -17.23
N ASP A 209 -4.68 2.15 -18.38
CA ASP A 209 -4.70 1.29 -19.57
C ASP A 209 -3.91 -0.01 -19.33
N GLN A 210 -2.66 0.10 -18.88
CA GLN A 210 -1.81 -1.07 -18.61
C GLN A 210 -2.44 -2.02 -17.59
N ILE A 211 -3.01 -1.51 -16.50
CA ILE A 211 -3.67 -2.37 -15.50
C ILE A 211 -4.95 -2.96 -16.07
N ALA A 212 -5.75 -2.21 -16.82
CA ALA A 212 -6.96 -2.77 -17.41
C ALA A 212 -6.66 -3.92 -18.39
N GLU A 213 -5.50 -3.88 -19.05
CA GLU A 213 -5.01 -4.98 -19.88
C GLU A 213 -4.57 -6.22 -19.11
N THR A 214 -4.30 -6.16 -17.80
CA THR A 214 -4.02 -7.38 -17.04
C THR A 214 -5.28 -8.22 -16.85
N TYR A 215 -6.47 -7.61 -16.88
CA TYR A 215 -7.78 -8.25 -16.77
C TYR A 215 -8.33 -8.78 -18.11
N HIS A 216 -7.45 -9.29 -18.98
CA HIS A 216 -7.76 -9.63 -20.38
C HIS A 216 -8.31 -11.06 -20.61
N TRP A 217 -8.78 -11.75 -19.57
CA TRP A 217 -9.32 -13.11 -19.70
C TRP A 217 -10.41 -13.20 -20.79
N ASN A 218 -10.45 -14.34 -21.50
CA ASN A 218 -11.38 -14.62 -22.60
C ASN A 218 -11.43 -13.49 -23.65
N ASN A 219 -10.26 -13.17 -24.22
CA ASN A 219 -10.10 -12.12 -25.24
C ASN A 219 -10.64 -10.75 -24.78
N ASN A 220 -10.22 -10.35 -23.58
CA ASN A 220 -10.54 -9.07 -22.95
C ASN A 220 -12.05 -8.78 -22.84
N ILE A 221 -12.85 -9.81 -22.50
CA ILE A 221 -14.31 -9.73 -22.48
C ILE A 221 -14.81 -8.65 -21.52
N LEU A 222 -14.16 -8.48 -20.36
CA LEU A 222 -14.54 -7.49 -19.36
C LEU A 222 -14.45 -6.07 -19.93
N MET A 223 -13.35 -5.73 -20.62
CA MET A 223 -13.17 -4.42 -21.24
C MET A 223 -14.22 -4.18 -22.32
N ARG A 224 -14.38 -5.14 -23.25
CA ARG A 224 -15.34 -5.02 -24.37
C ARG A 224 -16.77 -4.83 -23.90
N PHE A 225 -17.17 -5.54 -22.83
CA PHE A 225 -18.47 -5.37 -22.20
C PHE A 225 -18.66 -3.96 -21.61
N ASN A 226 -17.66 -3.46 -20.88
CA ASN A 226 -17.71 -2.12 -20.31
C ASN A 226 -17.75 -1.02 -21.38
N GLU A 227 -17.01 -1.18 -22.48
CA GLU A 227 -17.08 -0.26 -23.62
C GLU A 227 -18.46 -0.26 -24.29
N ALA A 228 -19.11 -1.43 -24.41
CA ALA A 228 -20.46 -1.50 -24.96
C ALA A 228 -21.47 -0.73 -24.09
N ILE A 229 -21.40 -0.90 -22.76
CA ILE A 229 -22.20 -0.11 -21.82
C ILE A 229 -21.87 1.38 -21.95
N LYS A 230 -20.58 1.73 -21.95
CA LYS A 230 -20.10 3.11 -22.03
C LYS A 230 -20.64 3.82 -23.27
N ASN A 231 -20.51 3.20 -24.44
CA ASN A 231 -20.98 3.78 -25.70
C ASN A 231 -22.51 3.85 -25.79
N THR A 232 -23.23 2.96 -25.10
CA THR A 232 -24.70 3.00 -25.02
C THR A 232 -25.17 4.16 -24.15
N LEU A 233 -24.56 4.36 -22.98
CA LEU A 233 -24.98 5.36 -22.01
C LEU A 233 -24.39 6.76 -22.26
N ASP A 234 -23.23 6.84 -22.91
CA ASP A 234 -22.54 8.09 -23.25
C ASP A 234 -22.07 8.06 -24.72
N PRO A 235 -23.01 8.17 -25.67
CA PRO A 235 -22.72 8.02 -27.11
C PRO A 235 -21.80 9.11 -27.67
N LYS A 236 -21.68 10.26 -26.99
CA LYS A 236 -20.75 11.32 -27.36
C LYS A 236 -19.38 11.18 -26.69
N GLY A 237 -19.24 10.30 -25.69
CA GLY A 237 -18.00 10.06 -24.99
C GLY A 237 -17.52 11.21 -24.11
N ILE A 238 -18.44 11.98 -23.51
CA ILE A 238 -18.13 13.22 -22.78
C ILE A 238 -17.60 12.92 -21.37
N LEU A 239 -18.10 11.87 -20.72
CA LEU A 239 -17.86 11.62 -19.30
C LEU A 239 -16.55 10.84 -19.09
N ALA A 240 -15.48 11.55 -18.74
CA ALA A 240 -14.18 11.00 -18.32
C ALA A 240 -13.64 9.86 -19.23
N PRO A 241 -13.43 10.13 -20.54
CA PRO A 241 -12.88 9.15 -21.46
C PRO A 241 -11.51 8.63 -20.97
N GLY A 242 -11.32 7.32 -20.98
CA GLY A 242 -10.08 6.66 -20.54
C GLY A 242 -10.01 6.33 -19.06
N LYS A 243 -11.00 6.75 -18.25
CA LYS A 243 -11.07 6.31 -16.85
C LYS A 243 -11.13 4.78 -16.78
N ASN A 244 -10.20 4.19 -16.02
CA ASN A 244 -10.00 2.74 -15.90
C ASN A 244 -9.73 2.03 -17.25
N GLY A 245 -9.17 2.74 -18.23
CA GLY A 245 -8.87 2.20 -19.57
C GLY A 245 -10.09 2.00 -20.47
N VAL A 246 -11.26 2.47 -20.05
CA VAL A 246 -12.51 2.41 -20.83
C VAL A 246 -12.62 3.65 -21.71
N TRP A 247 -12.46 3.45 -23.02
CA TRP A 247 -12.47 4.52 -24.01
C TRP A 247 -13.77 4.50 -24.82
N PRO A 248 -14.45 5.65 -25.02
CA PRO A 248 -15.57 5.73 -25.94
C PRO A 248 -15.13 5.49 -27.39
N SER A 249 -16.05 5.05 -28.26
CA SER A 249 -15.78 4.77 -29.68
C SER A 249 -15.34 6.00 -30.47
N THR A 250 -15.63 7.20 -29.99
CA THR A 250 -15.15 8.47 -30.55
C THR A 250 -13.66 8.72 -30.32
N TYR A 251 -13.02 8.00 -29.39
CA TYR A 251 -11.60 8.09 -29.08
C TYR A 251 -10.84 6.92 -29.70
N LYS A 252 -9.98 7.19 -30.69
CA LYS A 252 -9.15 6.16 -31.30
C LYS A 252 -8.11 5.65 -30.30
N ARG A 253 -8.26 4.41 -29.82
CA ARG A 253 -7.34 3.79 -28.84
C ARG A 253 -5.86 3.93 -29.21
N SER A 254 -5.51 3.83 -30.49
CA SER A 254 -4.12 3.97 -30.97
C SER A 254 -3.49 5.35 -30.73
N LEU A 255 -4.30 6.38 -30.45
CA LEU A 255 -3.84 7.75 -30.20
C LEU A 255 -3.83 8.11 -28.71
N TYR A 256 -4.74 7.53 -27.92
CA TYR A 256 -5.01 7.97 -26.55
C TYR A 256 -4.53 7.01 -25.47
N LYS A 257 -4.34 5.73 -25.81
CA LYS A 257 -3.84 4.73 -24.88
C LYS A 257 -2.36 4.98 -24.56
N ILE A 258 -1.98 4.90 -23.29
CA ILE A 258 -0.62 5.17 -22.78
C ILE A 258 0.04 3.89 -22.23
#